data_AF-A0AAI9J1F6-F1
#
_entry.id   AF-A0AAI9J1F6-F1
#
_cell.length_a   1.000
_cell.length_b   1.000
_cell.length_c   1.000
_cell.angle_alpha   90.00
_cell.angle_beta   90.00
_cell.angle_gamma   90.00
#
_symmetry.space_group_name_H-M   'P 1'
#
loop_
_entity.id
_entity.type
_entity.pdbx_description
1 polymer ?
#
loop_
_entity_poly.entity_id
_entity_poly.type
_entity_poly.pdbx_seq_one_letter_code
_entity_poly.pdbx_strand_id
1 'polypeptide(L)'
;MSLFAELTASVNAVRPGRTRMRNYDMPLIVAASTLLLLGLLMVYSASIALADGPRYASYGRYYFVIRHGLFLTAGLLAAAVVLSVPIRVWQRLAVPLFMFALILLVAVLIPGIGREVNGAHRWIPLGPLNFQPSELMKLAALLYAADYTVRKQEHMQAFSRGFLPMACALGGVGMLLLLEPDLGAFMVIVAIAIGILFLGGINGKYFSSLLAVLVGTFLMLIWVSPWRRARLFAYLDPWNKANAYGSAYQLSHSLIALGRGEWFGVGLGASVEKLHYLPEAHTDFLMAVVGEELGFAGVMLVITLFAIIVYRGFDIGRQAIAMERTFAGLVAHGVAMWVGVQAFINMGVCLGLLPTKGLTLPLMSYGGSGIVMNLCALAMLIRVDVENRVMMRGGRV
;
A
#
# COMPACT_ATOMS: atom_id res chain seq x y z
N MET A 1 -53.38 6.46 42.82
CA MET A 1 -52.29 6.64 41.83
C MET A 1 -51.49 5.36 41.84
N SER A 2 -51.57 4.60 40.75
CA SER A 2 -51.29 3.16 40.73
C SER A 2 -49.78 2.87 40.67
N LEU A 3 -49.38 1.82 41.39
CA LEU A 3 -48.05 1.17 41.33
C LEU A 3 -47.57 0.91 39.89
N PHE A 4 -48.51 0.74 38.95
CA PHE A 4 -48.26 0.58 37.52
C PHE A 4 -47.69 1.84 36.83
N ALA A 5 -48.03 3.04 37.30
CA ALA A 5 -47.47 4.29 36.80
C ALA A 5 -46.00 4.48 37.21
N GLU A 6 -45.64 4.05 38.43
CA GLU A 6 -44.25 4.06 38.89
C GLU A 6 -43.41 2.98 38.20
N LEU A 7 -43.97 1.79 37.97
CA LEU A 7 -43.31 0.72 37.21
C LEU A 7 -43.04 1.14 35.75
N THR A 8 -44.00 1.77 35.08
CA THR A 8 -43.80 2.28 33.71
C THR A 8 -42.81 3.45 33.62
N ALA A 9 -42.73 4.29 34.65
CA ALA A 9 -41.70 5.33 34.74
C ALA A 9 -40.29 4.73 34.98
N SER A 10 -40.19 3.64 35.74
CA SER A 10 -38.93 2.96 36.05
C SER A 10 -38.33 2.19 34.87
N VAL A 11 -39.17 1.61 34.00
CA VAL A 11 -38.71 0.86 32.81
C VAL A 11 -38.18 1.81 31.71
N ASN A 12 -38.67 3.06 31.66
CA ASN A 12 -38.20 4.08 30.72
C ASN A 12 -37.01 4.91 31.23
N ALA A 13 -36.50 4.62 32.43
CA ALA A 13 -35.40 5.36 33.05
C ALA A 13 -34.00 4.81 32.73
N VAL A 14 -33.86 3.99 31.67
CA VAL A 14 -32.53 3.70 31.11
C VAL A 14 -32.05 4.96 30.40
N ARG A 15 -31.46 5.89 31.16
CA ARG A 15 -30.66 6.97 30.58
C ARG A 15 -29.65 6.33 29.65
N PRO A 16 -29.56 6.70 28.36
CA PRO A 16 -28.53 6.16 27.49
C PRO A 16 -27.19 6.49 28.13
N GLY A 17 -26.55 5.46 28.71
CA GLY A 17 -25.22 5.60 29.28
C GLY A 17 -24.31 6.11 28.18
N ARG A 18 -23.53 7.17 28.47
CA ARG A 18 -22.49 7.65 27.55
C ARG A 18 -21.65 6.46 27.12
N THR A 19 -21.80 6.05 25.86
CA THR A 19 -21.03 4.92 25.32
C THR A 19 -19.55 5.27 25.44
N ARG A 20 -18.76 4.47 26.17
CA ARG A 20 -17.30 4.63 26.27
C ARG A 20 -16.57 4.35 24.95
N MET A 21 -17.30 3.91 23.92
CA MET A 21 -16.76 3.63 22.60
C MET A 21 -16.26 4.92 21.97
N ARG A 22 -14.95 5.00 21.71
CA ARG A 22 -14.31 6.12 21.00
C ARG A 22 -14.87 6.26 19.58
N ASN A 23 -14.68 7.44 18.96
CA ASN A 23 -15.18 7.74 17.61
C ASN A 23 -14.40 7.04 16.49
N TYR A 24 -13.20 6.55 16.80
CA TYR A 24 -12.29 5.92 15.85
C TYR A 24 -11.38 4.90 16.55
N ASP A 25 -10.85 3.95 15.79
CA ASP A 25 -9.90 2.94 16.25
C ASP A 25 -8.53 3.58 16.54
N MET A 26 -8.24 3.77 17.83
CA MET A 26 -7.01 4.41 18.29
C MET A 26 -5.75 3.61 17.98
N PRO A 27 -5.71 2.27 18.13
CA PRO A 27 -4.56 1.47 17.72
C PRO A 27 -4.16 1.69 16.25
N LEU A 28 -5.13 1.76 15.34
CA LEU A 28 -4.88 2.04 13.93
C LEU A 28 -4.23 3.42 13.71
N ILE A 29 -4.79 4.46 14.33
CA ILE A 29 -4.27 5.84 14.18
C ILE A 29 -2.88 5.95 14.79
N VAL A 30 -2.67 5.45 16.01
CA VAL A 30 -1.36 5.51 16.67
C VAL A 30 -0.31 4.76 15.85
N ALA A 31 -0.64 3.57 15.34
CA ALA A 31 0.29 2.80 14.52
C ALA A 31 0.66 3.53 13.22
N ALA A 32 -0.33 4.05 12.50
CA ALA A 32 -0.11 4.77 11.25
C ALA A 32 0.64 6.09 11.45
N SER A 33 0.29 6.88 12.46
CA SER A 33 1.00 8.13 12.79
C SER A 33 2.44 7.85 13.22
N THR A 34 2.69 6.78 13.97
CA THR A 34 4.04 6.38 14.36
C THR A 34 4.87 6.00 13.14
N LEU A 35 4.32 5.21 12.20
CA LEU A 35 5.01 4.88 10.95
C LEU A 35 5.30 6.12 10.09
N LEU A 36 4.36 7.07 9.98
CA LEU A 36 4.57 8.30 9.20
C LEU A 36 5.68 9.18 9.79
N LEU A 37 5.69 9.35 11.12
CA LEU A 37 6.71 10.14 11.81
C LEU A 37 8.09 9.46 11.74
N LEU A 38 8.13 8.14 11.94
CA LEU A 38 9.35 7.36 11.81
C LEU A 38 9.84 7.37 10.34
N GLY A 39 8.94 7.25 9.38
CA GLY A 39 9.21 7.40 7.96
C GLY A 39 9.86 8.74 7.62
N LEU A 40 9.27 9.85 8.06
CA LEU A 40 9.83 11.19 7.87
C LEU A 40 11.24 11.32 8.45
N LEU A 41 11.44 10.81 9.67
CA LEU A 41 12.74 10.81 10.34
C LEU A 41 13.79 9.98 9.59
N MET A 42 13.41 8.79 9.12
CA MET A 42 14.32 7.89 8.40
C MET A 42 14.60 8.37 6.98
N VAL A 43 13.62 8.97 6.29
CA VAL A 43 13.84 9.63 4.99
C VAL A 43 14.79 10.80 5.16
N TYR A 44 14.69 11.57 6.24
CA TYR A 44 15.69 12.60 6.57
C TYR A 44 17.08 12.01 6.78
N SER A 45 17.20 11.00 7.63
CA SER A 45 18.49 10.35 7.91
C SER A 45 19.12 9.75 6.65
N ALA A 46 18.33 9.07 5.81
CA ALA A 46 18.79 8.41 4.59
C ALA A 46 19.10 9.38 3.44
N SER A 47 18.45 10.54 3.39
CA SER A 47 18.59 11.48 2.26
C SER A 47 19.59 12.61 2.47
N ILE A 48 19.97 12.92 3.72
CA ILE A 48 20.88 14.04 4.00
C ILE A 48 22.25 13.89 3.35
N ALA A 49 22.74 12.65 3.25
CA ALA A 49 24.00 12.31 2.62
C ALA A 49 23.93 12.28 1.08
N LEU A 50 22.74 12.26 0.46
CA LEU A 50 22.64 12.17 -1.00
C LEU A 50 23.21 13.42 -1.71
N ALA A 51 23.08 14.59 -1.10
CA ALA A 51 23.53 15.86 -1.70
C ALA A 51 25.06 15.99 -1.81
N ASP A 52 25.82 15.20 -1.05
CA ASP A 52 27.28 15.21 -1.10
C ASP A 52 27.83 14.34 -2.26
N GLY A 53 26.97 13.64 -3.00
CA GLY A 53 27.34 12.79 -4.13
C GLY A 53 27.25 13.48 -5.50
N PRO A 54 28.06 13.06 -6.49
CA PRO A 54 28.13 13.72 -7.81
C PRO A 54 26.80 13.69 -8.59
N ARG A 55 25.92 12.73 -8.31
CA ARG A 55 24.59 12.60 -8.95
C ARG A 55 23.56 13.62 -8.47
N TYR A 56 23.71 14.16 -7.25
CA TYR A 56 22.75 15.09 -6.64
C TYR A 56 23.40 16.37 -6.10
N ALA A 57 24.64 16.66 -6.49
CA ALA A 57 25.38 17.84 -6.07
C ALA A 57 24.68 19.18 -6.38
N SER A 58 23.76 19.20 -7.35
CA SER A 58 22.94 20.37 -7.69
C SER A 58 21.72 20.58 -6.77
N TYR A 59 21.41 19.60 -5.90
CA TYR A 59 20.29 19.68 -4.97
C TYR A 59 20.78 20.00 -3.56
N GLY A 60 20.07 20.90 -2.86
CA GLY A 60 20.38 21.18 -1.46
C GLY A 60 20.15 19.97 -0.55
N ARG A 61 20.92 19.85 0.53
CA ARG A 61 20.86 18.77 1.54
C ARG A 61 19.44 18.45 2.06
N TYR A 62 18.58 19.46 2.13
CA TYR A 62 17.21 19.33 2.66
C TYR A 62 16.14 19.11 1.57
N TYR A 63 16.51 19.07 0.30
CA TYR A 63 15.58 19.06 -0.82
C TYR A 63 14.57 17.89 -0.77
N PHE A 64 15.06 16.66 -0.54
CA PHE A 64 14.22 15.47 -0.50
C PHE A 64 13.24 15.50 0.67
N VAL A 65 13.68 15.95 1.84
CA VAL A 65 12.86 15.99 3.05
C VAL A 65 11.80 17.07 2.98
N ILE A 66 12.15 18.25 2.45
CA ILE A 66 11.17 19.33 2.21
C ILE A 66 10.09 18.82 1.25
N ARG A 67 10.47 18.17 0.14
CA ARG A 67 9.51 17.59 -0.79
C ARG A 67 8.66 16.51 -0.14
N HIS A 68 9.28 15.61 0.64
CA HIS A 68 8.56 14.56 1.36
C HIS A 68 7.53 15.17 2.32
N GLY A 69 7.92 16.19 3.07
CA GLY A 69 7.03 16.96 3.93
C GLY A 69 5.87 17.61 3.18
N LEU A 70 6.11 18.19 1.99
CA LEU A 70 5.05 18.74 1.13
C LEU A 70 4.08 17.66 0.63
N PHE A 71 4.57 16.49 0.24
CA PHE A 71 3.70 15.38 -0.16
C PHE A 71 2.93 14.79 1.03
N LEU A 72 3.55 14.76 2.22
CA LEU A 72 2.90 14.34 3.45
C LEU A 72 1.76 15.30 3.82
N THR A 73 1.99 16.63 3.76
CA THR A 73 0.94 17.62 4.02
C THR A 73 -0.17 17.56 2.98
N ALA A 74 0.17 17.47 1.69
CA ALA A 74 -0.82 17.28 0.63
C ALA A 74 -1.64 15.98 0.81
N GLY A 75 -0.97 14.90 1.23
CA GLY A 75 -1.62 13.63 1.54
C GLY A 75 -2.54 13.69 2.75
N LEU A 76 -2.17 14.42 3.81
CA LEU A 76 -3.04 14.65 4.97
C LEU A 76 -4.27 15.50 4.61
N LEU A 77 -4.11 16.51 3.75
CA LEU A 77 -5.24 17.29 3.23
C LEU A 77 -6.16 16.41 2.38
N ALA A 78 -5.61 15.59 1.48
CA ALA A 78 -6.38 14.64 0.67
C ALA A 78 -7.10 13.60 1.57
N ALA A 79 -6.42 13.07 2.58
CA ALA A 79 -7.00 12.17 3.57
C ALA A 79 -8.17 12.82 4.34
N ALA A 80 -8.06 14.11 4.70
CA ALA A 80 -9.14 14.84 5.35
C ALA A 80 -10.38 14.97 4.44
N VAL A 81 -10.18 15.21 3.14
CA VAL A 81 -11.26 15.20 2.14
C VAL A 81 -11.87 13.80 2.01
N VAL A 82 -11.05 12.74 1.97
CA VAL A 82 -11.56 11.36 1.91
C VAL A 82 -12.40 11.01 3.14
N LEU A 83 -11.97 11.44 4.34
CA LEU A 83 -12.68 11.23 5.60
C LEU A 83 -14.02 11.99 5.70
N SER A 84 -14.16 13.11 4.99
CA SER A 84 -15.41 13.87 5.00
C SER A 84 -16.47 13.27 4.07
N VAL A 85 -16.06 12.50 3.06
CA VAL A 85 -16.95 11.89 2.06
C VAL A 85 -17.44 10.51 2.53
N PRO A 86 -18.77 10.26 2.57
CA PRO A 86 -19.33 8.96 2.96
C PRO A 86 -18.90 7.81 2.04
N ILE A 87 -18.76 6.60 2.60
CA ILE A 87 -18.28 5.43 1.83
C ILE A 87 -19.20 5.07 0.65
N ARG A 88 -20.50 5.38 0.77
CA ARG A 88 -21.49 5.17 -0.29
C ARG A 88 -21.22 6.01 -1.54
N VAL A 89 -20.63 7.20 -1.38
CA VAL A 89 -20.26 8.05 -2.52
C VAL A 89 -19.08 7.42 -3.26
N TRP A 90 -18.09 6.91 -2.53
CA TRP A 90 -16.97 6.16 -3.10
C TRP A 90 -17.42 4.91 -3.87
N GLN A 91 -18.48 4.24 -3.41
CA GLN A 91 -19.08 3.13 -4.15
C GLN A 91 -19.63 3.58 -5.52
N ARG A 92 -20.38 4.69 -5.56
CA ARG A 92 -20.91 5.24 -6.83
C ARG A 92 -19.81 5.70 -7.77
N LEU A 93 -18.70 6.19 -7.20
CA LEU A 93 -17.53 6.65 -7.96
C LEU A 93 -16.56 5.52 -8.34
N ALA A 94 -16.76 4.27 -7.88
CA ALA A 94 -15.81 3.18 -8.10
C ALA A 94 -15.55 2.93 -9.60
N VAL A 95 -16.60 2.84 -10.42
CA VAL A 95 -16.47 2.63 -11.87
C VAL A 95 -15.93 3.88 -12.59
N PRO A 96 -16.49 5.10 -12.39
CA PRO A 96 -15.90 6.30 -12.98
C PRO A 96 -14.43 6.50 -12.65
N LEU A 97 -14.03 6.27 -11.39
CA LEU A 97 -12.64 6.43 -10.94
C LEU A 97 -11.72 5.37 -11.57
N PHE A 98 -12.19 4.13 -11.71
CA PHE A 98 -11.45 3.08 -12.40
C PHE A 98 -11.21 3.42 -13.88
N MET A 99 -12.26 3.86 -14.58
CA MET A 99 -12.13 4.28 -15.98
C MET A 99 -11.21 5.50 -16.14
N PHE A 100 -11.31 6.47 -15.22
CA PHE A 100 -10.43 7.62 -15.20
C PHE A 100 -8.96 7.22 -14.97
N ALA A 101 -8.69 6.35 -14.00
CA ALA A 101 -7.35 5.84 -13.75
C ALA A 101 -6.81 5.04 -14.95
N LEU A 102 -7.68 4.29 -15.65
CA LEU A 102 -7.32 3.55 -16.86
C LEU A 102 -6.91 4.48 -17.99
N ILE A 103 -7.67 5.56 -18.20
CA ILE A 103 -7.33 6.61 -19.18
C ILE A 103 -5.98 7.23 -18.84
N LEU A 104 -5.67 7.46 -17.56
CA LEU A 104 -4.38 8.01 -17.14
C LEU A 104 -3.20 7.05 -17.37
N LEU A 105 -3.40 5.73 -17.21
CA LEU A 105 -2.37 4.73 -17.58
C LEU A 105 -2.13 4.71 -19.09
N VAL A 106 -3.18 4.86 -19.90
CA VAL A 106 -2.99 5.01 -21.35
C VAL A 106 -2.27 6.33 -21.66
N ALA A 107 -2.65 7.43 -21.01
CA ALA A 107 -2.09 8.75 -21.25
C ALA A 107 -0.59 8.83 -20.92
N VAL A 108 -0.13 8.14 -19.86
CA VAL A 108 1.29 8.16 -19.49
C VAL A 108 2.18 7.43 -20.50
N LEU A 109 1.63 6.48 -21.27
CA LEU A 109 2.34 5.80 -22.35
C LEU A 109 2.46 6.65 -23.63
N ILE A 110 1.71 7.74 -23.76
CA ILE A 110 1.74 8.61 -24.95
C ILE A 110 3.02 9.48 -24.91
N PRO A 111 3.85 9.44 -25.97
CA PRO A 111 5.04 10.29 -26.05
C PRO A 111 4.65 11.76 -25.98
N GLY A 112 5.31 12.53 -25.11
CA GLY A 112 5.02 13.96 -24.89
C GLY A 112 4.17 14.25 -23.65
N ILE A 113 3.41 13.26 -23.13
CA ILE A 113 2.69 13.38 -21.85
C ILE A 113 3.51 12.76 -20.72
N GLY A 114 3.93 11.50 -20.88
CA GLY A 114 4.72 10.79 -19.89
C GLY A 114 6.20 11.16 -19.92
N ARG A 115 6.78 11.44 -18.75
CA ARG A 115 8.23 11.63 -18.59
C ARG A 115 8.92 10.28 -18.49
N GLU A 116 9.92 10.06 -19.34
CA GLU A 116 10.78 8.89 -19.26
C GLU A 116 11.80 9.06 -18.10
N VAL A 117 11.83 8.10 -17.19
CA VAL A 117 12.83 8.01 -16.12
C VAL A 117 13.33 6.58 -16.07
N ASN A 118 14.64 6.38 -16.24
CA ASN A 118 15.29 5.06 -16.24
C ASN A 118 14.69 4.06 -17.26
N GLY A 119 14.29 4.52 -18.46
CA GLY A 119 13.72 3.65 -19.50
C GLY A 119 12.24 3.30 -19.29
N ALA A 120 11.52 4.00 -18.42
CA ALA A 120 10.10 3.78 -18.15
C ALA A 120 9.28 5.08 -18.14
N HIS A 121 8.15 5.10 -18.86
CA HIS A 121 7.17 6.19 -18.82
C HIS A 121 6.14 5.93 -17.72
N ARG A 122 6.42 6.38 -16.50
CA ARG A 122 5.55 6.15 -15.33
C ARG A 122 4.98 7.42 -14.70
N TRP A 123 5.50 8.57 -15.09
CA TRP A 123 5.26 9.83 -14.39
C TRP A 123 4.65 10.85 -15.34
N ILE A 124 3.54 11.45 -14.91
CA ILE A 124 2.96 12.62 -15.54
C ILE A 124 3.50 13.86 -14.80
N PRO A 125 4.30 14.73 -15.45
CA PRO A 125 4.81 15.94 -14.83
C PRO A 125 3.69 16.98 -14.73
N LEU A 126 3.26 17.28 -13.51
CA LEU A 126 2.30 18.35 -13.18
C LEU A 126 3.06 19.56 -12.65
N GLY A 127 3.94 20.14 -13.47
CA GLY A 127 4.81 21.26 -13.09
C GLY A 127 5.81 20.87 -11.99
N PRO A 128 5.68 21.39 -10.75
CA PRO A 128 6.60 21.04 -9.65
C PRO A 128 6.39 19.63 -9.08
N LEU A 129 5.25 18.99 -9.38
CA LEU A 129 4.88 17.68 -8.85
C LEU A 129 4.93 16.62 -9.96
N ASN A 130 5.30 15.39 -9.59
CA ASN A 130 5.19 14.23 -10.48
C ASN A 130 4.09 13.32 -9.95
N PHE A 131 3.12 13.03 -10.80
CA PHE A 131 2.01 12.14 -10.49
C PHE A 131 2.22 10.79 -11.16
N GLN A 132 2.11 9.70 -10.40
CA GLN A 132 2.19 8.33 -10.92
C GLN A 132 0.78 7.75 -11.02
N PRO A 133 0.26 7.51 -12.24
CA PRO A 133 -1.08 6.94 -12.43
C PRO A 133 -1.26 5.55 -11.82
N SER A 134 -0.20 4.74 -11.75
CA SER A 134 -0.27 3.39 -11.16
C SER A 134 -0.61 3.40 -9.66
N GLU A 135 -0.25 4.47 -8.93
CA GLU A 135 -0.63 4.66 -7.53
C GLU A 135 -2.12 4.93 -7.37
N LEU A 136 -2.72 5.74 -8.25
CA LEU A 136 -4.16 5.95 -8.28
C LEU A 136 -4.91 4.70 -8.74
N MET A 137 -4.35 3.95 -9.69
CA MET A 137 -4.95 2.71 -10.15
C MET A 137 -5.04 1.67 -9.03
N LYS A 138 -4.08 1.59 -8.09
CA LYS A 138 -4.22 0.72 -6.90
C LYS A 138 -5.49 1.00 -6.11
N LEU A 139 -5.75 2.28 -5.82
CA LEU A 139 -6.95 2.71 -5.11
C LEU A 139 -8.22 2.48 -5.93
N ALA A 140 -8.18 2.80 -7.22
CA ALA A 140 -9.33 2.65 -8.10
C ALA A 140 -9.70 1.18 -8.34
N ALA A 141 -8.70 0.31 -8.54
CA ALA A 141 -8.89 -1.14 -8.69
C ALA A 141 -9.42 -1.78 -7.39
N LEU A 142 -8.98 -1.31 -6.22
CA LEU A 142 -9.52 -1.73 -4.93
C LEU A 142 -11.02 -1.42 -4.83
N LEU A 143 -11.41 -0.17 -5.09
CA LEU A 143 -12.82 0.24 -5.04
C LEU A 143 -13.66 -0.48 -6.10
N TYR A 144 -13.15 -0.60 -7.31
CA TYR A 144 -13.80 -1.32 -8.40
C TYR A 144 -14.00 -2.79 -8.06
N ALA A 145 -12.98 -3.48 -7.53
CA ALA A 145 -13.08 -4.88 -7.12
C ALA A 145 -14.12 -5.07 -6.01
N ALA A 146 -14.13 -4.20 -5.01
CA ALA A 146 -15.12 -4.26 -3.92
C ALA A 146 -16.54 -4.05 -4.45
N ASP A 147 -16.77 -3.02 -5.28
CA ASP A 147 -18.07 -2.71 -5.86
C ASP A 147 -18.54 -3.78 -6.87
N TYR A 148 -17.62 -4.30 -7.68
CA TYR A 148 -17.88 -5.43 -8.59
C TYR A 148 -18.34 -6.66 -7.81
N THR A 149 -17.66 -6.98 -6.72
CA THR A 149 -17.98 -8.13 -5.87
C THR A 149 -19.40 -8.03 -5.30
N VAL A 150 -19.80 -6.84 -4.85
CA VAL A 150 -21.15 -6.59 -4.33
C VAL A 150 -22.20 -6.68 -5.45
N ARG A 151 -21.98 -6.05 -6.61
CA ARG A 151 -22.95 -6.07 -7.71
C ARG A 151 -23.13 -7.44 -8.37
N LYS A 152 -22.07 -8.24 -8.40
CA LYS A 152 -22.04 -9.55 -9.07
C LYS A 152 -22.09 -10.71 -8.08
N GLN A 153 -22.46 -10.47 -6.83
CA GLN A 153 -22.50 -11.48 -5.78
C GLN A 153 -23.33 -12.72 -6.19
N GLU A 154 -24.50 -12.52 -6.80
CA GLU A 154 -25.37 -13.61 -7.30
C GLU A 154 -24.73 -14.44 -8.43
N HIS A 155 -23.83 -13.83 -9.21
CA HIS A 155 -23.21 -14.42 -10.39
C HIS A 155 -21.75 -14.84 -10.14
N MET A 156 -21.26 -14.72 -8.90
CA MET A 156 -19.85 -14.95 -8.55
C MET A 156 -19.41 -16.41 -8.75
N GLN A 157 -20.37 -17.34 -8.77
CA GLN A 157 -20.15 -18.75 -9.04
C GLN A 157 -20.12 -19.08 -10.55
N ALA A 158 -20.52 -18.16 -11.42
CA ALA A 158 -20.55 -18.35 -12.87
C ALA A 158 -19.27 -17.82 -13.53
N PHE A 159 -18.55 -18.70 -14.23
CA PHE A 159 -17.30 -18.35 -14.92
C PHE A 159 -17.45 -17.18 -15.90
N SER A 160 -18.47 -17.23 -16.77
CA SER A 160 -18.64 -16.23 -17.85
C SER A 160 -19.20 -14.89 -17.38
N ARG A 161 -20.08 -14.89 -16.36
CA ARG A 161 -20.80 -13.68 -15.92
C ARG A 161 -20.20 -13.02 -14.67
N GLY A 162 -19.45 -13.77 -13.86
CA GLY A 162 -18.80 -13.27 -12.65
C GLY A 162 -17.27 -13.18 -12.79
N PHE A 163 -16.60 -14.26 -13.19
CA PHE A 163 -15.13 -14.28 -13.19
C PHE A 163 -14.52 -13.57 -14.41
N LEU A 164 -14.97 -13.90 -15.62
CA LEU A 164 -14.35 -13.45 -16.87
C LEU A 164 -14.30 -11.91 -17.02
N PRO A 165 -15.37 -11.13 -16.72
CA PRO A 165 -15.31 -9.68 -16.89
C PRO A 165 -14.30 -9.01 -15.96
N MET A 166 -14.18 -9.51 -14.73
CA MET A 166 -13.19 -9.02 -13.77
C MET A 166 -11.77 -9.39 -14.21
N ALA A 167 -11.56 -10.63 -14.66
CA ALA A 167 -10.27 -11.07 -15.20
C ALA A 167 -9.85 -10.24 -16.42
N CYS A 168 -10.77 -9.90 -17.32
CA CYS A 168 -10.50 -9.01 -18.45
C CYS A 168 -10.13 -7.59 -18.01
N ALA A 169 -10.86 -7.02 -17.04
CA ALA A 169 -10.56 -5.68 -16.51
C ALA A 169 -9.16 -5.63 -15.87
N LEU A 170 -8.84 -6.59 -15.02
CA LEU A 170 -7.51 -6.69 -14.39
C LEU A 170 -6.41 -7.04 -15.41
N GLY A 171 -6.72 -7.87 -16.40
CA GLY A 171 -5.80 -8.21 -17.50
C GLY A 171 -5.45 -6.98 -18.33
N GLY A 172 -6.43 -6.12 -18.63
CA GLY A 172 -6.19 -4.84 -19.31
C GLY A 172 -5.30 -3.90 -18.50
N VAL A 173 -5.59 -3.73 -17.20
CA VAL A 173 -4.73 -2.94 -16.29
C VAL A 173 -3.32 -3.54 -16.23
N GLY A 174 -3.22 -4.86 -16.09
CA GLY A 174 -1.94 -5.56 -16.03
C GLY A 174 -1.12 -5.40 -17.31
N MET A 175 -1.76 -5.46 -18.48
CA MET A 175 -1.11 -5.23 -19.76
C MET A 175 -0.51 -3.81 -19.83
N LEU A 176 -1.28 -2.78 -19.46
CA LEU A 176 -0.79 -1.40 -19.46
C LEU A 176 0.39 -1.21 -18.50
N LEU A 177 0.31 -1.76 -17.28
CA LEU A 177 1.41 -1.67 -16.32
C LEU A 177 2.66 -2.41 -16.77
N LEU A 178 2.51 -3.54 -17.48
CA LEU A 178 3.64 -4.24 -18.07
C LEU A 178 4.30 -3.47 -19.22
N LEU A 179 3.53 -2.64 -19.94
CA LEU A 179 4.05 -1.69 -20.95
C LEU A 179 4.75 -0.49 -20.31
N GLU A 180 4.41 -0.12 -19.06
CA GLU A 180 5.11 0.89 -18.23
C GLU A 180 6.33 0.34 -17.46
N PRO A 181 6.84 -0.83 -17.84
CA PRO A 181 7.55 -1.80 -16.98
C PRO A 181 7.25 -1.83 -15.46
N ASP A 182 6.07 -1.45 -14.96
CA ASP A 182 5.74 -1.36 -13.52
C ASP A 182 5.21 -2.69 -12.95
N LEU A 183 6.13 -3.64 -12.76
CA LEU A 183 5.82 -4.93 -12.14
C LEU A 183 5.38 -4.82 -10.67
N GLY A 184 5.84 -3.79 -9.97
CA GLY A 184 5.54 -3.59 -8.55
C GLY A 184 4.06 -3.29 -8.35
N ALA A 185 3.57 -2.24 -9.01
CA ALA A 185 2.16 -1.86 -8.94
C ALA A 185 1.25 -2.99 -9.44
N PHE A 186 1.64 -3.68 -10.51
CA PHE A 186 0.89 -4.83 -11.03
C PHE A 186 0.69 -5.93 -9.98
N MET A 187 1.76 -6.38 -9.31
CA MET A 187 1.67 -7.42 -8.28
C MET A 187 0.74 -7.01 -7.13
N VAL A 188 0.82 -5.74 -6.70
CA VAL A 188 -0.03 -5.23 -5.62
C VAL A 188 -1.49 -5.15 -6.06
N ILE A 189 -1.80 -4.64 -7.25
CA ILE A 189 -3.17 -4.55 -7.79
C ILE A 189 -3.79 -5.94 -7.90
N VAL A 190 -3.04 -6.90 -8.44
CA VAL A 190 -3.51 -8.27 -8.59
C VAL A 190 -3.76 -8.91 -7.23
N ALA A 191 -2.84 -8.73 -6.27
CA ALA A 191 -3.05 -9.23 -4.91
C ALA A 191 -4.32 -8.64 -4.27
N ILE A 192 -4.52 -7.32 -4.39
CA ILE A 192 -5.72 -6.60 -3.94
C ILE A 192 -6.98 -7.21 -4.55
N ALA A 193 -7.02 -7.33 -5.87
CA ALA A 193 -8.22 -7.78 -6.56
C ALA A 193 -8.52 -9.26 -6.27
N ILE A 194 -7.51 -10.12 -6.31
CA ILE A 194 -7.65 -11.56 -6.01
C ILE A 194 -8.13 -11.78 -4.58
N GLY A 195 -7.55 -11.09 -3.59
CA GLY A 195 -7.98 -11.28 -2.21
C GLY A 195 -9.36 -10.67 -1.93
N ILE A 196 -9.75 -9.56 -2.56
CA ILE A 196 -11.13 -9.04 -2.47
C ILE A 196 -12.13 -10.04 -3.06
N LEU A 197 -11.84 -10.63 -4.23
CA LEU A 197 -12.71 -11.64 -4.84
C LEU A 197 -12.81 -12.91 -3.98
N PHE A 198 -11.70 -13.31 -3.35
CA PHE A 198 -11.68 -14.43 -2.41
C PHE A 198 -12.56 -14.14 -1.18
N LEU A 199 -12.42 -12.97 -0.57
CA LEU A 199 -13.27 -12.52 0.54
C LEU A 199 -14.74 -12.34 0.11
N GLY A 200 -14.96 -12.05 -1.17
CA GLY A 200 -16.26 -12.00 -1.83
C GLY A 200 -16.94 -13.36 -2.05
N GLY A 201 -16.26 -14.47 -1.73
CA GLY A 201 -16.83 -15.82 -1.83
C GLY A 201 -16.74 -16.46 -3.22
N ILE A 202 -15.76 -16.07 -4.04
CA ILE A 202 -15.53 -16.74 -5.33
C ILE A 202 -15.19 -18.23 -5.13
N ASN A 203 -15.58 -19.08 -6.08
CA ASN A 203 -15.29 -20.50 -6.00
C ASN A 203 -13.77 -20.75 -5.92
N GLY A 204 -13.34 -21.53 -4.91
CA GLY A 204 -11.93 -21.88 -4.70
C GLY A 204 -11.25 -22.50 -5.93
N LYS A 205 -12.01 -23.17 -6.81
CA LYS A 205 -11.50 -23.70 -8.08
C LYS A 205 -11.08 -22.57 -9.04
N TYR A 206 -11.92 -21.55 -9.24
CA TYR A 206 -11.59 -20.40 -10.09
C TYR A 206 -10.50 -19.52 -9.49
N PHE A 207 -10.47 -19.43 -8.16
CA PHE A 207 -9.37 -18.78 -7.46
C PHE A 207 -8.04 -19.50 -7.71
N SER A 208 -8.00 -20.83 -7.55
CA SER A 208 -6.78 -21.62 -7.81
C SER A 208 -6.33 -21.55 -9.27
N SER A 209 -7.26 -21.51 -10.23
CA SER A 209 -6.91 -21.39 -11.65
C SER A 209 -6.36 -20.01 -11.98
N LEU A 210 -6.95 -18.94 -11.43
CA LEU A 210 -6.42 -17.58 -11.60
C LEU A 210 -5.02 -17.44 -11.01
N LEU A 211 -4.81 -17.99 -9.81
CA LEU A 211 -3.50 -18.00 -9.17
C LEU A 211 -2.48 -18.79 -9.99
N ALA A 212 -2.86 -19.96 -10.51
CA ALA A 212 -2.01 -20.76 -11.38
C ALA A 212 -1.65 -20.04 -12.69
N VAL A 213 -2.61 -19.35 -13.32
CA VAL A 213 -2.37 -18.54 -14.52
C VAL A 213 -1.43 -17.38 -14.22
N LEU A 214 -1.62 -16.69 -13.08
CA LEU A 214 -0.76 -15.59 -12.66
C LEU A 214 0.68 -16.04 -12.44
N VAL A 215 0.86 -17.11 -11.65
CA VAL A 215 2.18 -17.70 -11.36
C VAL A 215 2.82 -18.22 -12.66
N GLY A 216 2.05 -18.93 -13.50
CA GLY A 216 2.53 -19.44 -14.78
C GLY A 216 2.98 -18.33 -15.72
N THR A 217 2.21 -17.24 -15.83
CA THR A 217 2.57 -16.06 -16.64
C THR A 217 3.83 -15.41 -16.11
N PHE A 218 3.97 -15.29 -14.79
CA PHE A 218 5.17 -14.71 -14.17
C PHE A 218 6.42 -15.58 -14.42
N LEU A 219 6.32 -16.90 -14.25
CA LEU A 219 7.40 -17.86 -14.54
C LEU A 219 7.78 -17.85 -16.03
N MET A 220 6.80 -17.78 -16.93
CA MET A 220 7.02 -17.67 -18.36
C MET A 220 7.75 -16.38 -18.73
N LEU A 221 7.31 -15.23 -18.19
CA LEU A 221 7.96 -13.93 -18.39
C LEU A 221 9.39 -13.90 -17.87
N ILE A 222 9.65 -14.58 -16.75
CA ILE A 222 11.01 -14.79 -16.27
C ILE A 222 11.78 -15.60 -17.31
N TRP A 223 11.28 -16.77 -17.71
CA TRP A 223 12.00 -17.67 -18.62
C TRP A 223 12.36 -17.04 -19.97
N VAL A 224 11.45 -16.26 -20.55
CA VAL A 224 11.62 -15.64 -21.86
C VAL A 224 12.64 -14.49 -21.83
N SER A 225 12.74 -13.76 -20.72
CA SER A 225 13.63 -12.59 -20.63
C SER A 225 14.96 -12.97 -19.97
N PRO A 226 16.09 -13.03 -20.72
CA PRO A 226 17.40 -13.36 -20.16
C PRO A 226 17.79 -12.44 -19.00
N TRP A 227 17.42 -11.16 -19.09
CA TRP A 227 17.65 -10.16 -18.05
C TRP A 227 16.86 -10.43 -16.76
N ARG A 228 15.58 -10.81 -16.86
CA ARG A 228 14.76 -11.15 -15.68
C ARG A 228 15.25 -12.45 -15.02
N ARG A 229 15.69 -13.44 -15.81
CA ARG A 229 16.35 -14.65 -15.28
C ARG A 229 17.63 -14.31 -14.54
N ALA A 230 18.50 -13.50 -15.15
CA ALA A 230 19.75 -13.10 -14.53
C ALA A 230 19.54 -12.42 -13.17
N ARG A 231 18.50 -11.57 -13.03
CA ARG A 231 18.13 -10.99 -11.73
C ARG A 231 17.63 -12.04 -10.72
N LEU A 232 16.85 -13.02 -11.15
CA LEU A 232 16.36 -14.08 -10.26
C LEU A 232 17.51 -14.95 -9.72
N PHE A 233 18.44 -15.35 -10.59
CA PHE A 233 19.61 -16.14 -10.19
C PHE A 233 20.62 -15.32 -9.39
N ALA A 234 20.80 -14.03 -9.71
CA ALA A 234 21.67 -13.16 -8.93
C ALA A 234 21.16 -12.92 -7.51
N TYR A 235 19.85 -12.95 -7.30
CA TYR A 235 19.25 -12.90 -5.96
C TYR A 235 19.54 -14.16 -5.13
N LEU A 236 19.63 -15.34 -5.76
CA LEU A 236 19.91 -16.61 -5.07
C LEU A 236 21.38 -16.74 -4.63
N ASP A 237 22.30 -16.10 -5.35
CA ASP A 237 23.73 -16.04 -5.00
C ASP A 237 24.23 -14.58 -5.06
N PRO A 238 23.83 -13.74 -4.08
CA PRO A 238 24.13 -12.31 -4.09
C PRO A 238 25.59 -12.01 -3.72
N TRP A 239 26.30 -12.97 -3.11
CA TRP A 239 27.68 -12.85 -2.67
C TRP A 239 28.71 -13.23 -3.73
N ASN A 240 28.25 -13.83 -4.85
CA ASN A 240 29.11 -14.08 -5.99
C ASN A 240 29.74 -12.78 -6.48
N LYS A 241 31.07 -12.76 -6.69
CA LYS A 241 31.80 -11.56 -7.13
C LYS A 241 31.19 -10.92 -8.39
N ALA A 242 30.66 -11.72 -9.32
CA ALA A 242 30.02 -11.20 -10.53
C ALA A 242 28.65 -10.53 -10.27
N ASN A 243 27.92 -10.97 -9.23
CA ASN A 243 26.59 -10.47 -8.89
C ASN A 243 26.65 -9.32 -7.87
N ALA A 244 27.58 -9.41 -6.91
CA ALA A 244 27.75 -8.46 -5.82
C ALA A 244 28.07 -7.05 -6.32
N TYR A 245 28.83 -6.90 -7.41
CA TYR A 245 29.12 -5.61 -8.05
C TYR A 245 28.14 -5.24 -9.18
N GLY A 246 27.14 -6.09 -9.45
CA GLY A 246 26.24 -5.97 -10.57
C GLY A 246 24.76 -5.99 -10.15
N SER A 247 24.03 -7.01 -10.59
CA SER A 247 22.58 -7.11 -10.41
C SER A 247 22.12 -7.32 -8.95
N ALA A 248 22.98 -7.83 -8.07
CA ALA A 248 22.67 -8.05 -6.66
C ALA A 248 23.26 -6.97 -5.73
N TYR A 249 23.95 -5.96 -6.26
CA TYR A 249 24.61 -4.91 -5.48
C TYR A 249 23.69 -4.28 -4.42
N GLN A 250 22.48 -3.89 -4.82
CA GLN A 250 21.49 -3.32 -3.89
C GLN A 250 21.10 -4.29 -2.76
N LEU A 251 21.00 -5.58 -3.08
CA LEU A 251 20.63 -6.60 -2.10
C LEU A 251 21.79 -6.88 -1.14
N SER A 252 23.01 -7.06 -1.64
CA SER A 252 24.17 -7.34 -0.82
C SER A 252 24.44 -6.20 0.16
N HIS A 253 24.36 -4.95 -0.28
CA HIS A 253 24.48 -3.78 0.60
C HIS A 253 23.33 -3.64 1.60
N SER A 254 22.09 -4.02 1.21
CA SER A 254 20.97 -4.11 2.16
C SER A 254 21.24 -5.12 3.28
N LEU A 255 21.79 -6.29 2.94
CA LEU A 255 22.14 -7.33 3.92
C LEU A 255 23.31 -6.91 4.81
N ILE A 256 24.31 -6.20 4.28
CA ILE A 256 25.42 -5.63 5.06
C ILE A 256 24.90 -4.61 6.07
N ALA A 257 24.02 -3.69 5.64
CA ALA A 257 23.38 -2.69 6.50
C ALA A 257 22.66 -3.36 7.68
N LEU A 258 21.84 -4.37 7.39
CA LEU A 258 21.10 -5.14 8.39
C LEU A 258 22.05 -5.88 9.35
N GLY A 259 23.12 -6.47 8.84
CA GLY A 259 24.12 -7.16 9.65
C GLY A 259 24.85 -6.23 10.62
N ARG A 260 25.18 -5.01 10.19
CA ARG A 260 25.83 -3.98 11.03
C ARG A 260 24.95 -3.44 12.15
N GLY A 261 23.63 -3.51 11.98
CA GLY A 261 22.67 -2.99 12.96
C GLY A 261 22.60 -3.76 14.28
N GLU A 262 23.08 -5.00 14.33
CA GLU A 262 23.00 -5.86 15.52
C GLU A 262 21.60 -5.80 16.21
N TRP A 263 21.54 -5.72 17.54
CA TRP A 263 20.28 -5.67 18.29
C TRP A 263 19.65 -4.29 18.38
N PHE A 264 20.46 -3.23 18.55
CA PHE A 264 19.99 -1.87 18.87
C PHE A 264 20.42 -0.78 17.87
N GLY A 265 21.15 -1.16 16.83
CA GLY A 265 21.61 -0.26 15.79
C GLY A 265 22.91 0.44 16.14
N VAL A 266 23.51 1.07 15.13
CA VAL A 266 24.71 1.90 15.28
C VAL A 266 24.40 3.32 15.75
N GLY A 267 23.11 3.67 15.90
CA GLY A 267 22.63 4.99 16.27
C GLY A 267 22.06 5.78 15.08
N LEU A 268 21.07 6.63 15.38
CA LEU A 268 20.43 7.50 14.39
C LEU A 268 21.47 8.41 13.73
N GLY A 269 21.45 8.47 12.41
CA GLY A 269 22.37 9.30 11.64
C GLY A 269 23.73 8.65 11.37
N ALA A 270 24.06 7.51 11.99
CA ALA A 270 25.37 6.87 11.88
C ALA A 270 25.46 5.73 10.85
N SER A 271 24.41 5.50 10.05
CA SER A 271 24.46 4.54 8.94
C SER A 271 25.60 4.88 7.98
N VAL A 272 26.39 3.88 7.60
CA VAL A 272 27.46 4.03 6.61
C VAL A 272 26.93 3.72 5.22
N GLU A 273 25.98 2.78 5.10
CA GLU A 273 25.45 2.35 3.80
C GLU A 273 24.64 3.45 3.08
N LYS A 274 24.12 4.44 3.82
CA LYS A 274 23.50 5.63 3.22
C LYS A 274 24.48 6.59 2.54
N LEU A 275 25.80 6.47 2.78
CA LEU A 275 26.85 7.29 2.16
C LEU A 275 27.16 6.81 0.73
N HIS A 276 26.12 6.67 -0.09
CA HIS A 276 26.15 6.26 -1.50
C HIS A 276 26.48 4.79 -1.80
N TYR A 277 26.72 3.95 -0.78
CA TYR A 277 26.92 2.51 -0.97
C TYR A 277 25.61 1.78 -1.29
N LEU A 278 24.48 2.25 -0.77
CA LEU A 278 23.16 1.70 -1.10
C LEU A 278 22.37 2.65 -2.04
N PRO A 279 22.22 2.29 -3.33
CA PRO A 279 21.40 3.06 -4.25
C PRO A 279 19.93 3.01 -3.84
N GLU A 280 19.21 4.13 -3.95
CA GLU A 280 17.76 4.18 -3.65
C GLU A 280 17.42 3.82 -2.18
N ALA A 281 18.35 4.08 -1.25
CA ALA A 281 18.16 3.84 0.19
C ALA A 281 16.99 4.60 0.82
N HIS A 282 16.60 5.75 0.26
CA HIS A 282 15.51 6.59 0.76
C HIS A 282 14.12 6.15 0.23
N THR A 283 14.07 5.29 -0.78
CA THR A 283 12.86 4.82 -1.46
C THR A 283 12.64 3.33 -1.19
N ASP A 284 13.36 2.46 -1.89
CA ASP A 284 13.08 1.02 -1.95
C ASP A 284 13.76 0.24 -0.81
N PHE A 285 14.89 0.75 -0.28
CA PHE A 285 15.68 0.08 0.76
C PHE A 285 15.69 0.84 2.10
N LEU A 286 14.66 1.64 2.38
CA LEU A 286 14.56 2.38 3.65
C LEU A 286 14.63 1.45 4.87
N MET A 287 14.08 0.24 4.76
CA MET A 287 14.12 -0.76 5.82
C MET A 287 15.55 -1.22 6.16
N ALA A 288 16.47 -1.22 5.20
CA ALA A 288 17.87 -1.56 5.44
C ALA A 288 18.55 -0.49 6.29
N VAL A 289 18.26 0.79 6.04
CA VAL A 289 18.76 1.92 6.85
C VAL A 289 18.15 1.91 8.24
N VAL A 290 16.85 1.59 8.37
CA VAL A 290 16.20 1.35 9.67
C VAL A 290 16.92 0.25 10.43
N GLY A 291 17.25 -0.85 9.75
CA GLY A 291 18.00 -1.96 10.30
C GLY A 291 19.37 -1.57 10.80
N GLU A 292 20.13 -0.79 10.03
CA GLU A 292 21.46 -0.34 10.46
C GLU A 292 21.40 0.64 11.63
N GLU A 293 20.54 1.66 11.58
CA GLU A 293 20.52 2.74 12.58
C GLU A 293 19.80 2.37 13.88
N LEU A 294 18.72 1.57 13.81
CA LEU A 294 17.88 1.18 14.96
C LEU A 294 17.99 -0.30 15.33
N GLY A 295 18.72 -1.10 14.55
CA GLY A 295 18.95 -2.52 14.82
C GLY A 295 17.72 -3.38 14.67
N PHE A 296 17.85 -4.62 15.16
CA PHE A 296 16.76 -5.59 15.23
C PHE A 296 15.52 -5.03 15.96
N ALA A 297 15.70 -4.26 17.03
CA ALA A 297 14.60 -3.64 17.77
C ALA A 297 13.76 -2.68 16.89
N GLY A 298 14.42 -1.84 16.09
CA GLY A 298 13.74 -0.94 15.15
C GLY A 298 13.00 -1.69 14.05
N VAL A 299 13.62 -2.72 13.48
CA VAL A 299 13.00 -3.61 12.48
C VAL A 299 11.73 -4.26 13.03
N MET A 300 11.81 -4.83 14.25
CA MET A 300 10.67 -5.48 14.89
C MET A 300 9.55 -4.50 15.26
N LEU A 301 9.90 -3.28 15.66
CA LEU A 301 8.92 -2.22 15.89
C LEU A 301 8.11 -1.92 14.61
N VAL A 302 8.80 -1.72 13.48
CA VAL A 302 8.14 -1.43 12.19
C VAL A 302 7.25 -2.59 11.75
N ILE A 303 7.73 -3.83 11.84
CA ILE A 303 6.93 -5.03 11.53
C ILE A 303 5.67 -5.08 12.41
N THR A 304 5.80 -4.84 13.70
CA THR A 304 4.68 -4.86 14.66
C THR A 304 3.64 -3.78 14.33
N LEU A 305 4.08 -2.57 13.98
CA LEU A 305 3.18 -1.48 13.60
C LEU A 305 2.38 -1.82 12.33
N PHE A 306 3.03 -2.38 11.30
CA PHE A 306 2.32 -2.87 10.11
C PHE A 306 1.35 -4.00 10.45
N ALA A 307 1.76 -4.96 11.29
CA ALA A 307 0.90 -6.05 11.73
C ALA A 307 -0.37 -5.53 12.45
N ILE A 308 -0.22 -4.49 13.29
CA ILE A 308 -1.35 -3.83 13.95
C ILE A 308 -2.29 -3.19 12.92
N ILE A 309 -1.77 -2.46 11.93
CA ILE A 309 -2.60 -1.83 10.88
C ILE A 309 -3.38 -2.89 10.09
N VAL A 310 -2.71 -3.97 9.67
CA VAL A 310 -3.34 -5.06 8.92
C VAL A 310 -4.42 -5.73 9.77
N TYR A 311 -4.09 -6.13 11.01
CA TYR A 311 -5.03 -6.78 11.91
C TYR A 311 -6.27 -5.92 12.18
N ARG A 312 -6.07 -4.63 12.50
CA ARG A 312 -7.17 -3.68 12.73
C ARG A 312 -7.99 -3.46 11.47
N GLY A 313 -7.36 -3.36 10.30
CA GLY A 313 -8.06 -3.24 9.03
C GLY A 313 -8.98 -4.43 8.73
N PHE A 314 -8.51 -5.66 8.99
CA PHE A 314 -9.33 -6.86 8.88
C PHE A 314 -10.48 -6.90 9.90
N ASP A 315 -10.25 -6.49 11.14
CA ASP A 315 -11.29 -6.44 12.16
C ASP A 315 -12.37 -5.39 11.83
N ILE A 316 -11.98 -4.19 11.41
CA ILE A 316 -12.91 -3.13 10.96
C ILE A 316 -13.76 -3.62 9.78
N GLY A 317 -13.14 -4.29 8.80
CA GLY A 317 -13.87 -4.83 7.67
C GLY A 317 -14.84 -5.95 8.05
N ARG A 318 -14.45 -6.83 8.99
CA ARG A 318 -15.31 -7.88 9.53
C ARG A 318 -16.54 -7.29 10.24
N GLN A 319 -16.33 -6.22 11.02
CA GLN A 319 -17.43 -5.50 11.68
C GLN A 319 -18.39 -4.88 10.67
N ALA A 320 -17.88 -4.26 9.59
CA ALA A 320 -18.73 -3.70 8.52
C ALA A 320 -19.59 -4.76 7.83
N ILE A 321 -19.00 -5.93 7.51
CA ILE A 321 -19.73 -7.05 6.90
C ILE A 321 -20.83 -7.58 7.84
N ALA A 322 -20.53 -7.70 9.14
CA ALA A 322 -21.51 -8.12 10.14
C ALA A 322 -22.70 -7.16 10.29
N MET A 323 -22.54 -5.90 9.86
CA MET A 323 -23.59 -4.88 9.80
C MET A 323 -24.19 -4.73 8.39
N GLU A 324 -24.06 -5.75 7.54
CA GLU A 324 -24.59 -5.80 6.17
C GLU A 324 -24.01 -4.72 5.23
N ARG A 325 -22.88 -4.10 5.60
CA ARG A 325 -22.15 -3.12 4.78
C ARG A 325 -21.01 -3.78 4.03
N THR A 326 -21.37 -4.72 3.15
CA THR A 326 -20.44 -5.56 2.38
C THR A 326 -19.39 -4.76 1.61
N PHE A 327 -19.80 -3.72 0.87
CA PHE A 327 -18.86 -2.85 0.14
C PHE A 327 -17.82 -2.22 1.08
N ALA A 328 -18.26 -1.60 2.17
CA ALA A 328 -17.38 -0.94 3.14
C ALA A 328 -16.42 -1.94 3.79
N GLY A 329 -16.90 -3.15 4.08
CA GLY A 329 -16.08 -4.23 4.62
C GLY A 329 -14.99 -4.71 3.67
N LEU A 330 -15.35 -4.92 2.39
CA LEU A 330 -14.38 -5.31 1.35
C LEU A 330 -13.36 -4.20 1.07
N VAL A 331 -13.75 -2.93 1.13
CA VAL A 331 -12.82 -1.80 1.03
C VAL A 331 -11.82 -1.82 2.20
N ALA A 332 -12.29 -2.00 3.43
CA ALA A 332 -11.42 -2.08 4.61
C ALA A 332 -10.42 -3.26 4.52
N HIS A 333 -10.90 -4.44 4.12
CA HIS A 333 -10.03 -5.60 3.87
C HIS A 333 -9.05 -5.37 2.74
N GLY A 334 -9.50 -4.75 1.64
CA GLY A 334 -8.66 -4.39 0.51
C GLY A 334 -7.52 -3.46 0.89
N VAL A 335 -7.79 -2.43 1.72
CA VAL A 335 -6.76 -1.49 2.20
C VAL A 335 -5.78 -2.20 3.13
N ALA A 336 -6.27 -3.03 4.05
CA ALA A 336 -5.43 -3.83 4.94
C ALA A 336 -4.48 -4.74 4.15
N MET A 337 -5.02 -5.40 3.12
CA MET A 337 -4.25 -6.30 2.27
C MET A 337 -3.26 -5.55 1.37
N TRP A 338 -3.62 -4.38 0.83
CA TRP A 338 -2.68 -3.51 0.11
C TRP A 338 -1.47 -3.19 1.00
N VAL A 339 -1.71 -2.60 2.18
CA VAL A 339 -0.64 -2.22 3.10
C VAL A 339 0.20 -3.44 3.48
N GLY A 340 -0.45 -4.56 3.84
CA GLY A 340 0.24 -5.79 4.23
C GLY A 340 1.10 -6.40 3.12
N VAL A 341 0.56 -6.56 1.91
CA VAL A 341 1.29 -7.16 0.78
C VAL A 341 2.45 -6.27 0.34
N GLN A 342 2.23 -4.95 0.22
CA GLN A 342 3.29 -4.03 -0.19
C GLN A 342 4.41 -3.96 0.87
N ALA A 343 4.06 -3.92 2.16
CA ALA A 343 5.02 -3.95 3.25
C ALA A 343 5.80 -5.27 3.30
N PHE A 344 5.11 -6.41 3.15
CA PHE A 344 5.74 -7.73 3.10
C PHE A 344 6.72 -7.87 1.93
N ILE A 345 6.33 -7.42 0.73
CA ILE A 345 7.21 -7.48 -0.44
C ILE A 345 8.45 -6.61 -0.23
N ASN A 346 8.28 -5.36 0.22
CA ASN A 346 9.40 -4.45 0.43
C ASN A 346 10.39 -4.99 1.48
N MET A 347 9.89 -5.40 2.65
CA MET A 347 10.73 -5.98 3.71
C MET A 347 11.37 -7.29 3.28
N GLY A 348 10.64 -8.15 2.57
CA GLY A 348 11.16 -9.39 2.02
C GLY A 348 12.29 -9.17 1.01
N VAL A 349 12.21 -8.10 0.20
CA VAL A 349 13.32 -7.71 -0.69
C VAL A 349 14.55 -7.26 0.12
N CYS A 350 14.37 -6.45 1.15
CA CYS A 350 15.48 -5.96 1.97
C CYS A 350 16.21 -7.09 2.71
N LEU A 351 15.47 -8.12 3.13
CA LEU A 351 15.99 -9.31 3.82
C LEU A 351 16.54 -10.39 2.88
N GLY A 352 16.43 -10.21 1.56
CA GLY A 352 16.82 -11.25 0.61
C GLY A 352 15.93 -12.49 0.67
N LEU A 353 14.63 -12.32 0.96
CA LEU A 353 13.57 -13.34 0.85
C LEU A 353 12.79 -13.24 -0.48
N LEU A 354 12.88 -12.09 -1.16
CA LEU A 354 12.23 -11.84 -2.45
C LEU A 354 13.18 -11.10 -3.41
N PRO A 355 13.04 -11.29 -4.74
CA PRO A 355 13.89 -10.62 -5.72
C PRO A 355 13.66 -9.11 -5.74
N THR A 356 14.73 -8.34 -5.96
CA THR A 356 14.68 -6.87 -5.91
C THR A 356 13.68 -6.26 -6.91
N LYS A 357 12.76 -5.45 -6.37
CA LYS A 357 11.74 -4.69 -7.10
C LYS A 357 11.66 -3.29 -6.52
N GLY A 358 11.38 -2.30 -7.38
CA GLY A 358 11.20 -0.92 -6.96
C GLY A 358 9.81 -0.67 -6.39
N LEU A 359 9.57 -1.17 -5.19
CA LEU A 359 8.33 -1.00 -4.44
C LEU A 359 8.65 -0.26 -3.15
N THR A 360 7.97 0.86 -2.93
CA THR A 360 8.14 1.67 -1.72
C THR A 360 7.48 1.03 -0.50
N LEU A 361 8.04 1.25 0.69
CA LEU A 361 7.42 0.86 1.95
C LEU A 361 6.24 1.80 2.26
N PRO A 362 5.00 1.30 2.45
CA PRO A 362 3.83 2.15 2.66
C PRO A 362 4.00 3.06 3.87
N LEU A 363 3.52 4.31 3.79
CA LEU A 363 3.57 5.32 4.87
C LEU A 363 4.97 5.77 5.31
N MET A 364 6.05 5.14 4.84
CA MET A 364 7.41 5.43 5.30
C MET A 364 8.34 5.94 4.21
N SER A 365 8.42 5.22 3.08
CA SER A 365 9.40 5.50 2.03
C SER A 365 9.15 6.83 1.34
N TYR A 366 10.23 7.43 0.83
CA TYR A 366 10.12 8.58 -0.05
C TYR A 366 9.35 8.20 -1.32
N GLY A 367 8.22 8.86 -1.56
CA GLY A 367 7.42 8.67 -2.76
C GLY A 367 6.34 9.73 -2.82
N GLY A 368 6.31 10.50 -3.92
CA GLY A 368 5.42 11.65 -4.04
C GLY A 368 3.94 11.27 -4.06
N SER A 369 3.48 10.68 -5.17
CA SER A 369 2.10 10.18 -5.30
C SER A 369 1.79 8.98 -4.41
N GLY A 370 2.79 8.14 -4.12
CA GLY A 370 2.61 6.94 -3.32
C GLY A 370 2.20 7.23 -1.87
N ILE A 371 2.83 8.19 -1.20
CA ILE A 371 2.45 8.53 0.19
C ILE A 371 1.05 9.14 0.24
N VAL A 372 0.69 9.98 -0.73
CA VAL A 372 -0.63 10.60 -0.84
C VAL A 372 -1.71 9.52 -1.01
N MET A 373 -1.51 8.56 -1.92
CA MET A 373 -2.48 7.48 -2.15
C MET A 373 -2.58 6.50 -0.97
N ASN A 374 -1.46 6.20 -0.30
CA ASN A 374 -1.49 5.41 0.94
C ASN A 374 -2.28 6.11 2.06
N LEU A 375 -2.12 7.43 2.21
CA LEU A 375 -2.89 8.23 3.17
C LEU A 375 -4.38 8.27 2.79
N CYS A 376 -4.72 8.41 1.51
CA CYS A 376 -6.10 8.29 1.04
C CYS A 376 -6.70 6.91 1.32
N ALA A 377 -5.95 5.82 1.10
CA ALA A 377 -6.40 4.46 1.39
C ALA A 377 -6.65 4.26 2.89
N LEU A 378 -5.72 4.72 3.74
CA LEU A 378 -5.88 4.69 5.20
C LEU A 378 -7.07 5.53 5.66
N ALA A 379 -7.28 6.70 5.06
CA ALA A 379 -8.44 7.54 5.32
C ALA A 379 -9.76 6.84 4.98
N MET A 380 -9.83 6.07 3.88
CA MET A 380 -11.01 5.23 3.60
C MET A 380 -11.23 4.18 4.68
N LEU A 381 -10.17 3.52 5.15
CA LEU A 381 -10.28 2.54 6.23
C LEU A 381 -10.81 3.18 7.53
N ILE A 382 -10.29 4.34 7.92
CA ILE A 382 -10.77 5.09 9.08
C ILE A 382 -12.22 5.55 8.85
N ARG A 383 -12.57 5.98 7.63
CA ARG A 383 -13.96 6.36 7.30
C ARG A 383 -14.93 5.21 7.51
N VAL A 384 -14.56 4.00 7.09
CA VAL A 384 -15.36 2.79 7.33
C VAL A 384 -15.55 2.56 8.83
N ASP A 385 -14.49 2.66 9.63
CA ASP A 385 -14.56 2.51 11.09
C ASP A 385 -15.44 3.57 11.76
N VAL A 386 -15.33 4.84 11.37
CA VAL A 386 -16.17 5.92 11.89
C VAL A 386 -17.66 5.62 11.62
N GLU A 387 -17.99 5.26 10.39
CA GLU A 387 -19.37 4.93 10.03
C GLU A 387 -19.87 3.65 10.75
N ASN A 388 -19.01 2.64 10.92
CA ASN A 388 -19.31 1.44 11.70
C ASN A 388 -19.69 1.78 13.14
N ARG A 389 -18.89 2.63 13.79
CA ARG A 389 -19.12 3.03 15.18
C ARG A 389 -20.36 3.90 15.35
N VAL A 390 -20.69 4.73 14.35
CA VAL A 390 -21.97 5.48 14.35
C VAL A 390 -23.15 4.53 14.36
N MET A 391 -23.13 3.49 13.51
CA MET A 391 -24.18 2.46 13.49
C MET A 391 -24.25 1.66 14.78
N MET A 392 -23.11 1.26 15.36
CA MET A 392 -23.07 0.55 16.64
C MET A 392 -23.69 1.36 17.79
N ARG A 393 -23.75 2.68 17.69
CA ARG A 393 -24.43 3.57 18.65
C ARG A 393 -25.91 3.82 18.33
N GLY A 394 -26.46 3.15 17.32
CA GLY A 394 -27.83 3.36 16.86
C GLY A 394 -28.02 4.55 15.91
N GLY A 395 -26.92 5.16 15.43
CA GLY A 395 -26.98 6.21 14.41
C GLY A 395 -27.25 5.66 13.01
N ARG A 396 -27.68 6.53 12.10
CA ARG A 396 -27.83 6.23 10.67
C ARG A 396 -26.71 6.88 9.87
N VAL A 397 -26.24 6.16 8.85
CA VAL A 397 -25.16 6.57 7.93
C VAL A 397 -25.69 6.49 6.52
#